data_AF-A0A1H8K5R9-F1
#
_entry.id   AF-A0A1H8K5R9-F1
#
_cell.length_a   1.000
_cell.length_b   1.000
_cell.length_c   1.000
_cell.angle_alpha   90.00
_cell.angle_beta   90.00
_cell.angle_gamma   90.00
#
_symmetry.space_group_name_H-M   'P 1'
#
loop_
_entity.id
_entity.type
_entity.pdbx_description
1 polymer ?
#
loop_
_entity_poly.entity_id
_entity_poly.type
_entity_poly.pdbx_seq_one_letter_code
_entity_poly.pdbx_strand_id
1 'polypeptide(L)'
;MPDMPKAVIQPTRFDVSCLPLDDINALGFTVTVEYRGRDKWAVLNSRWCLSSTGEWDWESIPSEREDDWLATHRFDLETAKRLAMEAAPKMTCNGWTVADALASIQRRAEEAEDRG
;
A
#
# COMPACT_ATOMS: atom_id res chain seq x y z
N MET A 1 44.80 -2.92 3.64
CA MET A 1 43.37 -3.09 3.99
C MET A 1 42.76 -3.91 2.87
N PRO A 2 42.12 -5.06 3.11
CA PRO A 2 41.31 -5.70 2.07
C PRO A 2 40.21 -4.73 1.63
N ASP A 3 39.86 -4.74 0.35
CA ASP A 3 38.75 -3.94 -0.18
C ASP A 3 37.48 -4.29 0.59
N MET A 4 36.81 -3.26 1.12
CA MET A 4 35.54 -3.46 1.80
C MET A 4 34.43 -3.73 0.77
N PRO A 5 33.49 -4.65 1.06
CA PRO A 5 32.39 -4.94 0.16
C PRO A 5 31.53 -3.69 -0.09
N LYS A 6 31.14 -3.47 -1.34
CA LYS A 6 30.27 -2.36 -1.73
C LYS A 6 28.82 -2.66 -1.36
N ALA A 7 28.22 -1.83 -0.50
CA ALA A 7 26.81 -1.93 -0.16
C ALA A 7 25.91 -1.55 -1.36
N VAL A 8 24.74 -2.17 -1.44
CA VAL A 8 23.70 -1.90 -2.45
C VAL A 8 22.42 -1.48 -1.73
N ILE A 9 21.78 -0.43 -2.23
CA ILE A 9 20.48 0.05 -1.74
C ILE A 9 19.43 -0.31 -2.80
N GLN A 10 18.29 -0.79 -2.35
CA GLN A 10 17.11 -1.01 -3.19
C GLN A 10 15.85 -0.60 -2.42
N PRO A 11 14.86 0.01 -3.08
CA PRO A 11 13.54 0.18 -2.48
C PRO A 11 12.95 -1.20 -2.15
N THR A 12 12.33 -1.33 -0.97
CA THR A 12 11.63 -2.54 -0.56
C THR A 12 10.15 -2.30 -0.31
N ARG A 13 9.72 -1.03 -0.25
CA ARG A 13 8.36 -0.63 0.04
C ARG A 13 8.06 0.75 -0.54
N PHE A 14 6.84 0.92 -1.05
CA PHE A 14 6.24 2.21 -1.37
C PHE A 14 4.88 2.33 -0.68
N ASP A 15 4.60 3.47 -0.06
CA ASP A 15 3.31 3.78 0.54
C ASP A 15 2.46 4.57 -0.47
N VAL A 16 1.21 4.16 -0.67
CA VAL A 16 0.27 4.77 -1.61
C VAL A 16 -0.98 5.15 -0.85
N SER A 17 -1.24 6.46 -0.74
CA SER A 17 -2.38 7.00 0.00
C SER A 17 -2.95 8.22 -0.74
N CYS A 18 -4.25 8.43 -0.59
CA CYS A 18 -4.92 9.66 -1.01
C CYS A 18 -4.97 10.71 0.10
N LEU A 19 -4.67 10.34 1.35
CA LEU A 19 -4.64 11.25 2.48
C LEU A 19 -3.27 11.94 2.57
N PRO A 20 -3.20 13.16 3.13
CA PRO A 20 -1.94 13.79 3.52
C PRO A 20 -1.11 12.87 4.40
N LEU A 21 0.21 12.82 4.16
CA LEU A 21 1.13 11.90 4.85
C LEU A 21 1.24 12.16 6.36
N ASP A 22 0.91 13.36 6.81
CA ASP A 22 0.94 13.81 8.19
C ASP A 22 -0.40 13.65 8.93
N ASP A 23 -1.49 13.23 8.24
CA ASP A 23 -2.75 12.93 8.93
C ASP A 23 -2.63 11.62 9.72
N ILE A 24 -3.07 11.66 10.99
CA ILE A 24 -3.03 10.52 11.90
C ILE A 24 -3.78 9.27 11.38
N ASN A 25 -4.76 9.45 10.50
CA ASN A 25 -5.54 8.36 9.91
C ASN A 25 -4.95 7.85 8.59
N ALA A 26 -3.91 8.49 8.03
CA ALA A 26 -3.35 8.13 6.73
C ALA A 26 -2.99 6.64 6.64
N LEU A 27 -2.43 6.07 7.72
CA LEU A 27 -2.09 4.65 7.81
C LEU A 27 -3.29 3.72 7.58
N GLY A 28 -4.49 4.09 8.01
CA GLY A 28 -5.70 3.28 7.84
C GLY A 28 -6.23 3.23 6.40
N PHE A 29 -5.79 4.16 5.55
CA PHE A 29 -6.18 4.25 4.14
C PHE A 29 -5.00 4.00 3.18
N THR A 30 -3.83 3.66 3.72
CA THR A 30 -2.62 3.44 2.92
C THR A 30 -2.55 2.01 2.42
N VAL A 31 -2.32 1.86 1.12
CA VAL A 31 -1.94 0.61 0.47
C VAL A 31 -0.43 0.61 0.29
N THR A 32 0.22 -0.54 0.49
CA THR A 32 1.68 -0.65 0.40
C THR A 32 2.09 -1.55 -0.76
N VAL A 33 3.07 -1.12 -1.55
CA VAL A 33 3.70 -1.95 -2.59
C VAL A 33 5.03 -2.46 -2.04
N GLU A 34 5.11 -3.75 -1.72
CA GLU A 34 6.26 -4.34 -1.04
C GLU A 34 7.01 -5.36 -1.91
N TYR A 35 8.34 -5.31 -1.86
CA TYR A 35 9.21 -6.24 -2.57
C TYR A 35 9.16 -7.63 -1.93
N ARG A 36 9.05 -8.66 -2.77
CA ARG A 36 8.95 -10.07 -2.37
C ARG A 36 10.08 -10.95 -2.96
N GLY A 37 11.10 -10.33 -3.55
CA GLY A 37 12.23 -11.02 -4.18
C GLY A 37 12.02 -11.27 -5.67
N ARG A 38 13.10 -11.53 -6.41
CA ARG A 38 13.08 -11.92 -7.84
C ARG A 38 12.31 -10.94 -8.73
N ASP A 39 12.49 -9.63 -8.50
CA ASP A 39 11.77 -8.54 -9.18
C ASP A 39 10.23 -8.61 -9.06
N LYS A 40 9.74 -9.33 -8.04
CA LYS A 40 8.32 -9.44 -7.74
C LYS A 40 7.91 -8.58 -6.57
N TRP A 41 6.75 -7.97 -6.72
CA TRP A 41 6.13 -7.03 -5.79
C TRP A 41 4.70 -7.48 -5.48
N ALA A 42 4.25 -7.18 -4.27
CA ALA A 42 2.88 -7.42 -3.82
C ALA A 42 2.25 -6.10 -3.40
N VAL A 43 0.96 -5.95 -3.68
CA VAL A 43 0.15 -4.82 -3.20
C VAL A 43 -0.61 -5.28 -1.97
N LEU A 44 -0.44 -4.58 -0.85
CA LEU A 44 -0.96 -5.00 0.45
C LEU A 44 -1.83 -3.95 1.10
N ASN A 45 -2.84 -4.43 1.81
CA ASN A 45 -3.57 -3.70 2.82
C ASN A 45 -3.41 -4.48 4.13
N SER A 46 -2.50 -4.03 5.00
CA SER A 46 -2.12 -4.75 6.22
C SER A 46 -1.65 -6.19 5.90
N ARG A 47 -2.51 -7.21 6.08
CA ARG A 47 -2.22 -8.63 5.84
C ARG A 47 -2.88 -9.21 4.59
N TRP A 48 -3.64 -8.39 3.86
CA TRP A 48 -4.34 -8.77 2.64
C TRP A 48 -3.49 -8.42 1.42
N CYS A 49 -3.42 -9.34 0.45
CA CYS A 49 -2.80 -9.14 -0.84
C CYS A 49 -3.86 -8.83 -1.89
N LEU A 50 -3.61 -7.84 -2.73
CA LEU A 50 -4.46 -7.57 -3.89
C LEU A 50 -4.11 -8.54 -5.02
N SER A 51 -5.12 -9.20 -5.56
CA SER A 51 -5.01 -10.09 -6.71
C SER A 51 -5.05 -9.30 -8.03
N SER A 52 -4.68 -9.94 -9.13
CA SER A 52 -4.82 -9.38 -10.48
C SER A 52 -6.27 -9.09 -10.89
N THR A 53 -7.26 -9.72 -10.23
CA THR A 53 -8.69 -9.46 -10.45
C THR A 53 -9.22 -8.26 -9.65
N GLY A 54 -8.40 -7.71 -8.74
CA GLY A 54 -8.76 -6.60 -7.86
C GLY A 54 -9.42 -7.03 -6.55
N GLU A 55 -9.39 -8.32 -6.23
CA GLU A 55 -9.90 -8.88 -4.98
C GLU A 55 -8.80 -8.88 -3.90
N TRP A 56 -9.20 -8.77 -2.64
CA TRP A 56 -8.29 -8.81 -1.50
C TRP A 56 -8.30 -10.19 -0.87
N ASP A 57 -7.19 -10.91 -1.01
CA ASP A 57 -7.03 -12.24 -0.45
C ASP A 57 -6.09 -12.22 0.75
N TRP A 58 -6.39 -13.04 1.75
CA TRP A 58 -5.46 -13.24 2.85
C TRP A 58 -4.20 -13.95 2.36
N GLU A 59 -3.02 -13.51 2.79
CA GLU A 59 -1.79 -14.21 2.41
C GLU A 59 -1.73 -15.59 3.10
N SER A 60 -1.95 -16.67 2.32
CA SER A 60 -1.86 -18.05 2.81
C SER A 60 -0.47 -18.37 3.37
N ILE A 61 -0.39 -19.40 4.23
CA ILE A 61 0.89 -19.85 4.77
C ILE A 61 1.83 -20.33 3.64
N PRO A 62 3.16 -20.21 3.79
CA PRO A 62 4.10 -20.47 2.71
C PRO A 62 3.97 -21.85 2.03
N SER A 63 3.53 -22.88 2.76
CA SER A 63 3.32 -24.23 2.24
C SER A 63 2.08 -24.40 1.36
N GLU A 64 1.17 -23.44 1.37
CA GLU A 64 -0.07 -23.43 0.57
C GLU A 64 -0.01 -22.43 -0.59
N ARG A 65 1.11 -21.72 -0.75
CA ARG A 65 1.31 -20.80 -1.88
C ARG A 65 1.73 -21.59 -3.11
N GLU A 66 0.74 -22.09 -3.81
CA GLU A 66 0.93 -22.68 -5.12
C GLU A 66 1.36 -21.61 -6.14
N ASP A 67 2.02 -22.04 -7.22
CA ASP A 67 2.53 -21.14 -8.26
C ASP A 67 1.44 -20.24 -8.86
N ASP A 68 0.21 -20.74 -8.92
CA ASP A 68 -0.98 -20.00 -9.40
C ASP A 68 -1.36 -18.83 -8.46
N TRP A 69 -1.21 -19.00 -7.15
CA TRP A 69 -1.43 -17.92 -6.18
C TRP A 69 -0.36 -16.84 -6.34
N LEU A 70 0.90 -17.25 -6.55
CA LEU A 70 1.99 -16.31 -6.80
C LEU A 70 1.77 -15.56 -8.12
N ALA A 71 1.33 -16.23 -9.18
CA ALA A 71 1.05 -15.57 -10.46
C ALA A 71 -0.04 -14.50 -10.35
N THR A 72 -1.03 -14.70 -9.49
CA THR A 72 -2.14 -13.76 -9.29
C THR A 72 -1.83 -12.61 -8.33
N HIS A 73 -0.82 -12.74 -7.46
CA HIS A 73 -0.51 -11.78 -6.39
C HIS A 73 0.92 -11.23 -6.40
N ARG A 74 1.72 -11.57 -7.42
CA ARG A 74 3.13 -11.15 -7.56
C ARG A 74 3.38 -10.52 -8.92
N PHE A 75 3.52 -9.21 -8.91
CA PHE A 75 3.61 -8.37 -10.09
C PHE A 75 5.03 -7.86 -10.30
N ASP A 76 5.32 -7.34 -11.49
CA ASP A 76 6.42 -6.38 -11.64
C ASP A 76 6.09 -5.07 -10.89
N LEU A 77 7.09 -4.22 -10.69
CA LEU A 77 6.95 -3.00 -9.91
C LEU A 77 5.91 -2.03 -10.49
N GLU A 78 5.87 -1.86 -11.81
CA GLU A 78 5.00 -0.87 -12.45
C GLU A 78 3.54 -1.32 -12.42
N THR A 79 3.30 -2.61 -12.67
CA THR A 79 1.99 -3.22 -12.48
C THR A 79 1.52 -3.10 -11.03
N ALA A 80 2.40 -3.38 -10.05
CA ALA A 80 2.05 -3.25 -8.63
C ALA A 80 1.68 -1.80 -8.24
N LYS A 81 2.47 -0.81 -8.70
CA LYS A 81 2.16 0.61 -8.47
C LYS A 81 0.82 1.00 -9.09
N ARG A 82 0.56 0.59 -10.34
CA ARG A 82 -0.72 0.87 -11.01
C ARG A 82 -1.90 0.33 -10.22
N LEU A 83 -1.84 -0.95 -9.83
CA LEU A 83 -2.89 -1.60 -9.03
C LEU A 83 -3.08 -0.90 -7.67
N ALA A 84 -2.00 -0.51 -7.00
CA ALA A 84 -2.09 0.24 -5.75
C ALA A 84 -2.74 1.62 -5.93
N MET A 85 -2.41 2.35 -6.98
CA MET A 85 -3.05 3.64 -7.31
C MET A 85 -4.54 3.50 -7.65
N GLU A 86 -4.94 2.38 -8.27
CA GLU A 86 -6.35 2.08 -8.55
C GLU A 86 -7.13 1.65 -7.29
N ALA A 87 -6.45 1.00 -6.35
CA ALA A 87 -7.05 0.49 -5.11
C ALA A 87 -7.15 1.58 -4.02
N ALA A 88 -6.14 2.46 -3.89
CA ALA A 88 -6.06 3.44 -2.81
C ALA A 88 -7.33 4.31 -2.66
N PRO A 89 -7.94 4.87 -3.73
CA PRO A 89 -9.17 5.68 -3.59
C PRO A 89 -10.40 4.90 -3.11
N LYS A 90 -10.37 3.56 -3.20
CA LYS A 90 -11.48 2.66 -2.82
C LYS A 90 -11.33 2.11 -1.40
N MET A 91 -10.25 2.49 -0.70
CA MET A 91 -10.00 2.02 0.65
C MET A 91 -11.10 2.47 1.60
N THR A 92 -11.44 1.57 2.53
CA THR A 92 -12.35 1.85 3.63
C THR A 92 -11.72 1.46 4.95
N CYS A 93 -11.98 2.23 6.00
CA CYS A 93 -11.51 1.97 7.35
C CYS A 93 -12.63 2.31 8.34
N ASN A 94 -13.05 1.34 9.16
CA ASN A 94 -14.13 1.52 10.15
C ASN A 94 -15.43 2.13 9.56
N GLY A 95 -15.78 1.78 8.32
CA GLY A 95 -16.96 2.28 7.62
C GLY A 95 -16.79 3.64 6.93
N TRP A 96 -15.62 4.28 7.05
CA TRP A 96 -15.28 5.51 6.36
C TRP A 96 -14.60 5.22 5.02
N THR A 97 -14.97 5.95 3.98
CA THR A 97 -14.25 5.98 2.72
C THR A 97 -13.10 6.99 2.77
N VAL A 98 -12.19 6.91 1.80
CA VAL A 98 -11.17 7.96 1.57
C VAL A 98 -11.81 9.35 1.42
N ALA A 99 -12.94 9.44 0.72
CA ALA A 99 -13.64 10.72 0.52
C ALA A 99 -14.17 11.30 1.84
N ASP A 100 -14.73 10.45 2.72
CA ASP A 100 -15.20 10.87 4.04
C ASP A 100 -14.05 11.39 4.91
N ALA A 101 -12.91 10.69 4.87
CA ALA A 101 -11.72 11.07 5.61
C ALA A 101 -11.15 12.41 5.11
N LEU A 102 -11.05 12.61 3.80
CA LEU A 102 -10.62 13.87 3.19
C LEU A 102 -11.56 15.03 3.56
N ALA A 103 -12.88 14.82 3.51
CA ALA A 103 -13.84 15.83 3.93
C ALA A 103 -13.69 16.19 5.41
N SER A 104 -13.33 15.24 6.27
CA SER A 104 -13.05 15.47 7.69
C SER A 104 -11.75 16.25 7.92
N ILE A 105 -10.70 15.98 7.13
CA ILE A 105 -9.45 16.74 7.14
C ILE A 105 -9.74 18.20 6.76
N GLN A 106 -10.46 18.42 5.66
CA GLN A 106 -10.79 19.75 5.17
C GLN A 106 -11.55 20.58 6.22
N ARG A 107 -12.61 20.01 6.82
CA ARG A 107 -13.38 20.70 7.89
C ARG A 107 -12.52 21.08 9.09
N ARG A 108 -11.62 20.18 9.53
CA ARG A 108 -10.72 20.46 10.66
C ARG A 108 -9.71 21.57 10.35
N ALA A 109 -9.25 21.66 9.11
CA ALA A 109 -8.35 22.72 8.67
C ALA A 109 -9.07 24.08 8.69
N GLU A 110 -10.27 24.16 8.13
CA GLU A 110 -11.11 25.36 8.12
C GLU A 110 -11.43 25.84 9.56
N GLU A 111 -11.82 24.93 10.45
CA GLU A 111 -12.09 25.26 11.86
C GLU A 111 -10.85 25.75 12.63
N ALA A 112 -9.65 25.31 12.23
CA ALA A 112 -8.40 25.77 12.84
C ALA A 112 -8.03 27.18 12.37
N GLU A 113 -8.29 27.50 11.09
CA GLU A 113 -8.08 28.83 10.51
C GLU A 113 -9.04 29.86 11.12
N ASP A 114 -10.32 29.52 11.32
CA ASP A 114 -11.32 30.41 11.93
C ASP A 114 -11.06 30.73 13.41
N ARG A 115 -10.21 29.94 14.09
CA ARG A 115 -9.85 30.12 15.50
C ARG A 115 -8.52 30.88 15.71
N GLY A 116 -7.79 31.18 14.65
CA GLY A 116 -6.50 31.89 14.67
C GLY A 116 -6.65 33.39 14.50
#